data_AF-A0A4R1KDG5-F1
#
_entry.id   AF-A0A4R1KDG5-F1
#
_cell.length_a   1.000
_cell.length_b   1.000
_cell.length_c   1.000
_cell.angle_alpha   90.00
_cell.angle_beta   90.00
_cell.angle_gamma   90.00
#
_symmetry.space_group_name_H-M   'P 1'
#
loop_
_entity.id
_entity.type
_entity.pdbx_description
1 polymer ?
#
loop_
_entity_poly.entity_id
_entity_poly.type
_entity_poly.pdbx_seq_one_letter_code
_entity_poly.pdbx_strand_id
1 'polypeptide(L)'
;MQSQCLKIAVLLCFAMSFSLQAKLAIHHGLDALWHHHYQKAEQVFNQLAEQGNAHAMYWLGNTYQLEGGMKRLDAGRILLKAAQMGDPWAMNRLDPDNGLSLCTIWPCSSKWKSKAIAIWKRQSKEGNGKATFALMFHKDNSYWYRFTKWLPGMGQERLNKMALKAFHQGYLGASFYLVRYSKTHDFKYIIQAAKKGFIPAYRVLSVYYRKVNDIKSSEMYQKKSLQSGETTFISVLFHTYLNGRDSYDRNINKAYYYGKISSFYGEDVSGFFRIDGPKEFRLSAKVAKDKQLVLAQKAKEFVRTHPPYHYYDEFSFPFGVMRF
;
A
#
# COMPACT_ATOMS: atom_id res chain seq x y z
N MET A 1 -36.27 -32.93 13.87
CA MET A 1 -35.80 -32.17 12.69
C MET A 1 -35.79 -30.66 12.91
N GLN A 2 -36.88 -30.01 13.37
CA GLN A 2 -36.92 -28.54 13.59
C GLN A 2 -35.83 -27.99 14.54
N SER A 3 -35.53 -28.68 15.65
CA SER A 3 -34.49 -28.26 16.62
C SER A 3 -33.06 -28.30 16.05
N GLN A 4 -32.76 -29.24 15.15
CA GLN A 4 -31.44 -29.31 14.47
C GLN A 4 -31.30 -28.22 13.41
N CYS A 5 -32.35 -27.94 12.64
CA CYS A 5 -32.35 -26.84 11.68
C CYS A 5 -32.19 -25.47 12.37
N LEU A 6 -32.82 -25.27 13.53
CA LEU A 6 -32.68 -24.04 14.32
C LEU A 6 -31.25 -23.86 14.86
N LYS A 7 -30.61 -24.92 15.36
CA LYS A 7 -29.20 -24.88 15.81
C LYS A 7 -28.24 -24.57 14.65
N ILE A 8 -28.46 -25.17 13.48
CA ILE A 8 -27.65 -24.91 12.28
C ILE A 8 -27.83 -23.46 11.79
N ALA A 9 -29.08 -22.97 11.74
CA ALA A 9 -29.37 -21.59 11.36
C ALA A 9 -28.74 -20.57 12.32
N VAL A 10 -28.82 -20.81 13.63
CA VAL A 10 -28.19 -19.96 14.65
C VAL A 10 -26.65 -19.96 14.50
N LEU A 11 -26.02 -21.12 14.31
CA LEU A 11 -24.57 -21.22 14.08
C LEU A 11 -24.13 -20.49 12.80
N LEU A 12 -24.90 -20.59 11.72
CA LEU A 12 -24.63 -19.87 10.46
C LEU A 12 -24.77 -18.35 10.62
N CYS A 13 -25.78 -17.88 11.35
CA CYS A 13 -25.96 -16.46 11.66
C CYS A 13 -24.83 -15.91 12.55
N PHE A 14 -24.38 -16.68 13.54
CA PHE A 14 -23.22 -16.31 14.36
C PHE A 14 -21.91 -16.29 13.54
N ALA A 15 -21.69 -17.25 12.65
CA ALA A 15 -20.51 -17.27 11.78
C ALA A 15 -20.49 -16.09 10.79
N MET A 16 -21.65 -15.76 10.20
CA MET A 16 -21.79 -14.63 9.28
C MET A 16 -21.55 -13.28 9.98
N SER A 17 -22.16 -13.06 11.14
CA SER A 17 -21.99 -11.83 11.92
C SER A 17 -20.55 -11.64 12.40
N PHE A 18 -19.90 -12.70 12.89
CA PHE A 18 -18.49 -12.68 13.27
C PHE A 18 -17.58 -12.34 12.08
N SER A 19 -17.84 -12.94 10.91
CA SER A 19 -17.02 -12.67 9.70
C SER A 19 -17.12 -11.21 9.24
N LEU A 20 -18.28 -10.57 9.39
CA LEU A 20 -18.49 -9.18 9.03
C LEU A 20 -17.81 -8.23 10.03
N GLN A 21 -17.97 -8.52 11.33
CA GLN A 21 -17.34 -7.77 12.40
C GLN A 21 -15.81 -7.85 12.32
N ALA A 22 -15.26 -9.03 12.02
CA ALA A 22 -13.83 -9.21 11.84
C ALA A 22 -13.30 -8.42 10.63
N LYS A 23 -14.01 -8.40 9.49
CA LYS A 23 -13.63 -7.58 8.33
C LYS A 23 -13.58 -6.09 8.69
N LEU A 24 -14.60 -5.59 9.35
CA LEU A 24 -14.66 -4.18 9.78
C LEU A 24 -13.52 -3.86 10.77
N ALA A 25 -13.25 -4.74 11.73
CA ALA A 25 -12.18 -4.57 12.69
C ALA A 25 -10.78 -4.58 12.02
N ILE A 26 -10.55 -5.45 11.03
CA ILE A 26 -9.32 -5.42 10.22
C ILE A 26 -9.19 -4.08 9.48
N HIS A 27 -10.29 -3.54 8.94
CA HIS A 27 -10.26 -2.21 8.32
C HIS A 27 -9.87 -1.11 9.32
N HIS A 28 -10.35 -1.15 10.56
CA HIS A 28 -9.92 -0.21 11.60
C HIS A 28 -8.44 -0.37 11.97
N GLY A 29 -7.92 -1.59 12.04
CA GLY A 29 -6.50 -1.86 12.26
C GLY A 29 -5.64 -1.33 11.12
N LEU A 30 -6.09 -1.53 9.87
CA LEU A 30 -5.43 -1.00 8.68
C LEU A 30 -5.47 0.52 8.62
N ASP A 31 -6.58 1.15 8.99
CA ASP A 31 -6.70 2.60 9.05
C ASP A 31 -5.73 3.20 10.08
N ALA A 32 -5.62 2.58 11.26
CA ALA A 32 -4.61 2.95 12.26
C ALA A 32 -3.18 2.78 11.69
N LEU A 33 -2.93 1.68 10.97
CA LEU A 33 -1.65 1.43 10.33
C LEU A 33 -1.31 2.48 9.26
N TRP A 34 -2.28 2.83 8.41
CA TRP A 34 -2.13 3.85 7.36
C TRP A 34 -1.80 5.22 7.95
N HIS A 35 -2.28 5.51 9.16
CA HIS A 35 -1.99 6.75 9.87
C HIS A 35 -0.81 6.67 10.84
N HIS A 36 0.04 5.64 10.73
CA HIS A 36 1.21 5.42 11.59
C HIS A 36 0.88 5.27 13.09
N HIS A 37 -0.37 4.96 13.44
CA HIS A 37 -0.80 4.63 14.80
C HIS A 37 -0.49 3.15 15.10
N TYR A 38 0.79 2.79 15.10
CA TYR A 38 1.23 1.39 15.16
C TYR A 38 0.74 0.65 16.41
N GLN A 39 0.79 1.29 17.58
CA GLN A 39 0.30 0.70 18.84
C GLN A 39 -1.21 0.39 18.77
N LYS A 40 -2.00 1.27 18.16
CA LYS A 40 -3.44 1.03 17.96
C LYS A 40 -3.69 -0.10 16.97
N ALA A 41 -2.93 -0.14 15.87
CA ALA A 41 -3.00 -1.23 14.90
C ALA A 41 -2.64 -2.58 15.55
N GLU A 42 -1.57 -2.62 16.34
CA GLU A 42 -1.13 -3.78 17.11
C GLU A 42 -2.23 -4.28 18.05
N GLN A 43 -2.85 -3.39 18.85
CA GLN A 43 -3.96 -3.76 19.74
C GLN A 43 -5.11 -4.43 18.99
N VAL A 44 -5.56 -3.81 17.89
CA VAL A 44 -6.67 -4.33 17.07
C VAL A 44 -6.31 -5.69 16.47
N PHE A 45 -5.13 -5.81 15.86
CA PHE A 45 -4.72 -7.05 15.21
C PHE A 45 -4.46 -8.17 16.22
N ASN A 46 -3.88 -7.85 17.39
CA ASN A 46 -3.66 -8.83 18.45
C ASN A 46 -4.98 -9.39 18.99
N GLN A 47 -5.97 -8.53 19.27
CA GLN A 47 -7.28 -8.96 19.75
C GLN A 47 -7.97 -9.91 18.74
N LEU A 48 -7.93 -9.60 17.45
CA LEU A 48 -8.50 -10.45 16.41
C LEU A 48 -7.69 -11.75 16.22
N ALA A 49 -6.37 -11.67 16.36
CA ALA A 49 -5.48 -12.83 16.26
C ALA A 49 -5.69 -13.83 17.41
N GLU A 50 -5.94 -13.34 18.62
CA GLU A 50 -6.33 -14.16 19.80
C GLU A 50 -7.67 -14.88 19.58
N GLN A 51 -8.58 -14.29 18.80
CA GLN A 51 -9.84 -14.91 18.36
C GLN A 51 -9.65 -15.89 17.18
N GLY A 52 -8.41 -16.17 16.79
CA GLY A 52 -8.10 -17.12 15.71
C GLY A 52 -8.14 -16.53 14.30
N ASN A 53 -8.19 -15.21 14.14
CA ASN A 53 -8.15 -14.59 12.81
C ASN A 53 -6.73 -14.62 12.22
N ALA A 54 -6.50 -15.52 11.27
CA ALA A 54 -5.20 -15.69 10.61
C ALA A 54 -4.73 -14.43 9.86
N HIS A 55 -5.66 -13.67 9.26
CA HIS A 55 -5.33 -12.47 8.50
C HIS A 55 -4.97 -11.29 9.40
N ALA A 56 -5.60 -11.17 10.56
CA ALA A 56 -5.18 -10.21 11.57
C ALA A 56 -3.79 -10.56 12.12
N MET A 57 -3.49 -11.85 12.35
CA MET A 57 -2.15 -12.29 12.73
C MET A 57 -1.10 -11.94 11.65
N TYR A 58 -1.45 -12.06 10.37
CA TYR A 58 -0.60 -11.59 9.27
C TYR A 58 -0.32 -10.09 9.39
N TRP A 59 -1.36 -9.27 9.59
CA TRP A 59 -1.19 -7.82 9.72
C TRP A 59 -0.42 -7.42 10.98
N LEU A 60 -0.60 -8.13 12.11
CA LEU A 60 0.19 -7.96 13.33
C LEU A 60 1.69 -8.13 13.04
N GLY A 61 2.06 -9.18 12.30
CA GLY A 61 3.44 -9.42 11.89
C GLY A 61 4.00 -8.31 10.99
N ASN A 62 3.15 -7.64 10.19
CA ASN A 62 3.57 -6.48 9.39
C ASN A 62 3.69 -5.20 10.24
N THR A 63 2.80 -4.99 11.22
CA THR A 63 2.91 -3.90 12.20
C THR A 63 4.22 -3.97 12.96
N TYR A 64 4.61 -5.15 13.45
CA TYR A 64 5.87 -5.35 14.17
C TYR A 64 7.11 -5.04 13.31
N GLN A 65 7.05 -5.32 12.00
CA GLN A 65 8.14 -4.96 11.09
C GLN A 65 8.28 -3.44 10.92
N LEU A 66 7.14 -2.73 10.89
CA LEU A 66 7.06 -1.27 10.73
C LEU A 66 7.53 -0.54 11.98
N GLU A 67 7.14 -1.00 13.18
CA GLU A 67 7.62 -0.41 14.45
C GLU A 67 9.14 -0.58 14.63
N GLY A 68 9.72 -1.62 14.05
CA GLY A 68 11.17 -1.84 14.06
C GLY A 68 11.70 -2.30 15.42
N GLY A 69 12.98 -2.06 15.68
CA GLY A 69 13.66 -2.47 16.92
C GLY A 69 13.55 -3.97 17.22
N MET A 70 13.41 -4.31 18.50
CA MET A 70 13.27 -5.70 18.97
C MET A 70 11.99 -6.38 18.44
N LYS A 71 10.89 -5.65 18.26
CA LYS A 71 9.63 -6.19 17.72
C LYS A 71 9.81 -6.80 16.33
N ARG A 72 10.74 -6.26 15.53
CA ARG A 72 11.05 -6.83 14.22
C ARG A 72 11.46 -8.30 14.31
N LEU A 73 12.19 -8.70 15.36
CA LEU A 73 12.65 -10.09 15.53
C LEU A 73 11.48 -11.06 15.75
N ASP A 74 10.40 -10.60 16.38
CA ASP A 74 9.19 -11.39 16.63
C ASP A 74 8.29 -11.54 15.40
N ALA A 75 8.40 -10.64 14.42
CA ALA A 75 7.53 -10.61 13.24
C ALA A 75 7.52 -11.93 12.47
N GLY A 76 8.67 -12.59 12.31
CA GLY A 76 8.75 -13.88 11.63
C GLY A 76 7.99 -15.00 12.30
N ARG A 77 8.08 -15.08 13.63
CA ARG A 77 7.33 -16.04 14.43
C ARG A 77 5.83 -15.79 14.32
N ILE A 78 5.42 -14.53 14.34
CA ILE A 78 4.02 -14.11 14.17
C ILE A 78 3.52 -14.50 12.76
N LEU A 79 4.30 -14.22 11.71
CA LEU A 79 3.97 -14.60 10.33
C LEU A 79 3.90 -16.12 10.15
N LEU A 80 4.80 -16.88 10.79
CA LEU A 80 4.75 -18.34 10.78
C LEU A 80 3.45 -18.86 11.42
N LYS A 81 3.05 -18.28 12.55
CA LYS A 81 1.78 -18.60 13.20
C LYS A 81 0.58 -18.26 12.29
N ALA A 82 0.58 -17.09 11.63
CA ALA A 82 -0.44 -16.72 10.66
C ALA A 82 -0.54 -17.72 9.50
N ALA A 83 0.61 -18.15 8.95
CA ALA A 83 0.65 -19.16 7.90
C ALA A 83 0.15 -20.53 8.37
N GLN A 84 0.48 -20.95 9.60
CA GLN A 84 -0.05 -22.17 10.20
C GLN A 84 -1.57 -22.11 10.42
N MET A 85 -2.11 -20.93 10.75
CA MET A 85 -3.54 -20.67 10.88
C MET A 85 -4.27 -20.57 9.53
N GLY A 86 -3.55 -20.60 8.40
CA GLY A 86 -4.15 -20.64 7.07
C GLY A 86 -4.13 -19.33 6.31
N ASP A 87 -3.40 -18.29 6.74
CA ASP A 87 -3.32 -17.04 6.00
C ASP A 87 -2.42 -17.18 4.75
N PRO A 88 -2.96 -17.07 3.52
CA PRO A 88 -2.19 -17.29 2.30
C PRO A 88 -1.18 -16.17 2.02
N TRP A 89 -1.38 -14.96 2.56
CA TRP A 89 -0.43 -13.86 2.40
C TRP A 89 0.80 -14.07 3.29
N ALA A 90 0.62 -14.54 4.52
CA ALA A 90 1.70 -14.97 5.41
C ALA A 90 2.45 -16.18 4.82
N MET A 91 1.74 -17.18 4.30
CA MET A 91 2.36 -18.31 3.61
C MET A 91 3.26 -17.83 2.46
N ASN A 92 2.79 -16.88 1.66
CA ASN A 92 3.57 -16.32 0.57
C ASN A 92 4.82 -15.57 1.05
N ARG A 93 4.78 -14.92 2.23
CA ARG A 93 5.98 -14.28 2.83
C ARG A 93 7.02 -15.29 3.31
N LEU A 94 6.64 -16.56 3.49
CA LEU A 94 7.50 -17.65 3.94
C LEU A 94 7.86 -18.65 2.82
N ASP A 95 7.54 -18.30 1.57
CA ASP A 95 7.96 -19.05 0.39
C ASP A 95 9.39 -18.64 -0.01
N PRO A 96 10.39 -19.53 -0.01
CA PRO A 96 11.76 -19.20 -0.41
C PRO A 96 11.87 -18.72 -1.87
N ASP A 97 10.95 -19.13 -2.76
CA ASP A 97 10.94 -18.68 -4.15
C ASP A 97 10.37 -17.26 -4.32
N ASN A 98 9.75 -16.72 -3.27
CA ASN A 98 9.31 -15.35 -3.29
C ASN A 98 10.53 -14.46 -3.06
N GLY A 99 10.89 -13.66 -4.07
CA GLY A 99 12.00 -12.70 -3.99
C GLY A 99 11.79 -11.59 -2.95
N LEU A 100 10.62 -11.54 -2.33
CA LEU A 100 10.21 -10.63 -1.26
C LEU A 100 9.96 -11.40 0.04
N SER A 101 10.44 -12.63 0.13
CA SER A 101 10.36 -13.44 1.33
C SER A 101 11.35 -12.95 2.37
N LEU A 102 11.06 -13.27 3.62
CA LEU A 102 11.90 -12.91 4.76
C LEU A 102 12.84 -14.06 5.17
N CYS A 103 13.12 -14.96 4.23
CA CYS A 103 13.81 -16.21 4.50
C CYS A 103 15.28 -16.04 4.89
N THR A 104 15.84 -14.85 4.69
CA THR A 104 17.18 -14.50 5.18
C THR A 104 17.25 -14.46 6.71
N ILE A 105 16.11 -14.18 7.38
CA ILE A 105 16.05 -14.00 8.83
C ILE A 105 15.17 -15.07 9.48
N TRP A 106 14.12 -15.55 8.80
CA TRP A 106 13.12 -16.44 9.37
C TRP A 106 12.99 -17.78 8.64
N PRO A 107 12.61 -18.87 9.34
CA PRO A 107 12.50 -20.18 8.74
C PRO A 107 11.39 -20.21 7.69
N CYS A 108 11.76 -20.55 6.47
CA CYS A 108 10.87 -20.66 5.32
C CYS A 108 10.74 -22.09 4.84
N SER A 109 9.70 -22.33 4.02
CA SER A 109 9.48 -23.64 3.42
C SER A 109 8.73 -23.51 2.11
N SER A 110 9.21 -24.20 1.08
CA SER A 110 8.56 -24.28 -0.24
C SER A 110 7.14 -24.86 -0.19
N LYS A 111 6.78 -25.58 0.89
CA LYS A 111 5.42 -26.09 1.12
C LYS A 111 4.36 -24.98 1.18
N TRP A 112 4.75 -23.76 1.55
CA TRP A 112 3.81 -22.66 1.72
C TRP A 112 3.25 -22.14 0.40
N LYS A 113 4.05 -22.18 -0.67
CA LYS A 113 3.67 -21.73 -2.01
C LYS A 113 2.42 -22.43 -2.54
N SER A 114 2.44 -23.77 -2.54
CA SER A 114 1.33 -24.57 -3.07
C SER A 114 0.05 -24.39 -2.26
N LYS A 115 0.17 -24.27 -0.93
CA LYS A 115 -0.96 -23.99 -0.02
C LYS A 115 -1.57 -22.61 -0.27
N ALA A 116 -0.75 -21.56 -0.36
CA ALA A 116 -1.21 -20.21 -0.65
C ALA A 116 -1.96 -20.14 -1.99
N ILE A 117 -1.39 -20.75 -3.05
CA ILE A 117 -2.01 -20.82 -4.37
C ILE A 117 -3.36 -21.56 -4.32
N ALA A 118 -3.46 -22.66 -3.58
CA ALA A 118 -4.73 -23.38 -3.43
C ALA A 118 -5.82 -22.52 -2.78
N ILE A 119 -5.47 -21.77 -1.73
CA ILE A 119 -6.39 -20.87 -1.04
C ILE A 119 -6.82 -19.72 -1.96
N TRP A 120 -5.88 -19.03 -2.61
CA TRP A 120 -6.25 -17.94 -3.53
C TRP A 120 -7.05 -18.42 -4.73
N LYS A 121 -6.83 -19.64 -5.23
CA LYS A 121 -7.70 -20.23 -6.27
C LYS A 121 -9.15 -20.34 -5.80
N ARG A 122 -9.38 -20.74 -4.55
CA ARG A 122 -10.73 -20.78 -3.96
C ARG A 122 -11.31 -19.37 -3.83
N GLN A 123 -10.60 -18.46 -3.17
CA GLN A 123 -11.04 -17.08 -2.96
C GLN A 123 -11.28 -16.32 -4.28
N SER A 124 -10.46 -16.57 -5.31
CA SER A 124 -10.64 -15.98 -6.65
C SER A 124 -11.94 -16.42 -7.32
N LYS A 125 -12.35 -17.69 -7.12
CA LYS A 125 -13.65 -18.21 -7.61
C LYS A 125 -14.81 -17.56 -6.87
N GLU A 126 -14.63 -17.26 -5.58
CA GLU A 126 -15.61 -16.56 -4.73
C GLU A 126 -15.67 -15.04 -5.00
N GLY A 127 -14.86 -14.52 -5.92
CA GLY A 127 -14.90 -13.09 -6.28
C GLY A 127 -13.90 -12.21 -5.53
N ASN A 128 -12.92 -12.76 -4.82
CA ASN A 128 -11.88 -11.96 -4.16
C ASN A 128 -10.86 -11.42 -5.19
N GLY A 129 -10.91 -10.11 -5.44
CA GLY A 129 -10.02 -9.44 -6.39
C GLY A 129 -8.54 -9.52 -6.01
N LYS A 130 -8.19 -9.40 -4.72
CA LYS A 130 -6.81 -9.52 -4.24
C LYS A 130 -6.26 -10.93 -4.47
N ALA A 131 -7.06 -11.97 -4.24
CA ALA A 131 -6.66 -13.35 -4.53
C ALA A 131 -6.43 -13.58 -6.03
N THR A 132 -7.30 -13.06 -6.89
CA THR A 132 -7.09 -13.09 -8.35
C THR A 132 -5.82 -12.36 -8.76
N PHE A 133 -5.53 -11.24 -8.12
CA PHE A 133 -4.33 -10.46 -8.37
C PHE A 133 -3.05 -11.17 -7.88
N ALA A 134 -3.11 -11.83 -6.73
CA ALA A 134 -2.02 -12.67 -6.23
C ALA A 134 -1.71 -13.82 -7.21
N LEU A 135 -2.75 -14.51 -7.72
CA LEU A 135 -2.57 -15.54 -8.75
C LEU A 135 -1.95 -14.98 -10.04
N MET A 136 -2.29 -13.75 -10.42
CA MET A 136 -1.68 -13.07 -11.56
C MET A 136 -0.17 -12.88 -11.33
N PHE A 137 0.24 -12.37 -10.17
CA PHE A 137 1.66 -12.19 -9.85
C PHE A 137 2.45 -13.49 -9.79
N HIS A 138 1.90 -14.54 -9.16
CA HIS A 138 2.56 -15.85 -9.15
C HIS A 138 2.77 -16.40 -10.56
N LYS A 139 1.84 -16.09 -11.46
CA LYS A 139 1.94 -16.48 -12.86
C LYS A 139 2.99 -15.66 -13.62
N ASP A 140 3.06 -14.35 -13.40
CA ASP A 140 4.06 -13.45 -13.98
C ASP A 140 5.50 -13.87 -13.60
N ASN A 141 5.69 -14.33 -12.36
CA ASN A 141 6.97 -14.84 -11.88
C ASN A 141 7.40 -16.18 -12.52
N SER A 142 6.53 -16.85 -13.28
CA SER A 142 6.88 -18.09 -13.95
C SER A 142 7.77 -17.85 -15.17
N TYR A 143 8.75 -18.73 -15.40
CA TYR A 143 9.62 -18.69 -16.58
C TYR A 143 8.83 -18.57 -17.88
N TRP A 144 7.74 -19.35 -18.01
CA TRP A 144 6.91 -19.37 -19.21
C TRP A 144 6.28 -18.00 -19.53
N TYR A 145 5.84 -17.26 -18.52
CA TYR A 145 5.25 -15.93 -18.75
C TYR A 145 6.31 -14.89 -19.08
N ARG A 146 7.51 -15.00 -18.49
CA ARG A 146 8.65 -14.15 -18.85
C ARG A 146 9.07 -14.41 -20.31
N PHE A 147 9.12 -15.67 -20.73
CA PHE A 147 9.48 -16.07 -22.09
C PHE A 147 8.41 -15.73 -23.14
N THR A 148 7.13 -15.83 -22.80
CA THR A 148 6.01 -15.56 -23.74
C THR A 148 5.44 -14.14 -23.63
N LYS A 149 6.13 -13.23 -22.93
CA LYS A 149 5.65 -11.86 -22.64
C LYS A 149 5.33 -11.04 -23.89
N TRP A 150 6.16 -11.18 -24.91
CA TRP A 150 6.13 -10.47 -26.18
C TRP A 150 5.15 -11.05 -27.21
N LEU A 151 4.63 -12.26 -26.99
CA LEU A 151 3.71 -12.91 -27.91
C LEU A 151 2.27 -12.37 -27.74
N PRO A 152 1.62 -11.88 -28.81
CA PRO A 152 0.22 -11.45 -28.77
C PRO A 152 -0.70 -12.55 -28.23
N GLY A 153 -1.71 -12.19 -27.42
CA GLY A 153 -2.63 -13.13 -26.78
C GLY A 153 -2.04 -13.98 -25.64
N MET A 154 -0.74 -13.85 -25.35
CA MET A 154 -0.05 -14.61 -24.30
C MET A 154 0.48 -13.67 -23.20
N GLY A 155 1.43 -14.18 -22.39
CA GLY A 155 2.23 -13.43 -21.42
C GLY A 155 1.50 -12.23 -20.81
N GLN A 156 1.82 -11.02 -21.30
CA GLN A 156 1.30 -9.76 -20.76
C GLN A 156 -0.21 -9.56 -20.98
N GLU A 157 -0.77 -9.93 -22.13
CA GLU A 157 -2.22 -9.75 -22.38
C GLU A 157 -3.05 -10.65 -21.48
N ARG A 158 -2.57 -11.86 -21.19
CA ARG A 158 -3.22 -12.75 -20.21
C ARG A 158 -3.14 -12.20 -18.79
N LEU A 159 -2.01 -11.61 -18.39
CA LEU A 159 -1.87 -10.96 -17.09
C LEU A 159 -2.78 -9.73 -16.98
N ASN A 160 -2.87 -8.91 -18.04
CA ASN A 160 -3.78 -7.77 -18.10
C ASN A 160 -5.24 -8.20 -17.95
N LYS A 161 -5.66 -9.31 -18.57
CA LYS A 161 -7.01 -9.89 -18.37
C LYS A 161 -7.26 -10.31 -16.92
N MET A 162 -6.26 -10.91 -16.26
CA MET A 162 -6.37 -11.27 -14.84
C MET A 162 -6.41 -10.03 -13.92
N ALA A 163 -5.59 -9.02 -14.19
CA ALA A 163 -5.61 -7.74 -13.47
C ALA A 163 -6.95 -7.01 -13.65
N LEU A 164 -7.51 -7.03 -14.85
CA LEU A 164 -8.84 -6.48 -15.13
C LEU A 164 -9.93 -7.24 -14.36
N LYS A 165 -9.88 -8.57 -14.35
CA LYS A 165 -10.77 -9.40 -13.53
C LYS A 165 -10.65 -9.05 -12.05
N ALA A 166 -9.43 -8.91 -11.52
CA ALA A 166 -9.18 -8.52 -10.14
C ALA A 166 -9.79 -7.15 -9.79
N PHE A 167 -9.66 -6.18 -10.70
CA PHE A 167 -10.27 -4.85 -10.55
C PHE A 167 -11.80 -4.93 -10.48
N HIS A 168 -12.43 -5.68 -11.37
CA HIS A 168 -13.88 -5.88 -11.37
C HIS A 168 -14.37 -6.66 -10.13
N GLN A 169 -13.53 -7.51 -9.58
CA GLN A 169 -13.73 -8.20 -8.30
C GLN A 169 -13.43 -7.32 -7.07
N GLY A 170 -13.30 -6.01 -7.25
CA GLY A 170 -13.25 -5.03 -6.17
C GLY A 170 -11.84 -4.60 -5.74
N TYR A 171 -10.77 -5.17 -6.31
CA TYR A 171 -9.42 -4.76 -5.95
C TYR A 171 -8.94 -3.53 -6.73
N LEU A 172 -9.11 -2.34 -6.14
CA LEU A 172 -8.78 -1.06 -6.78
C LEU A 172 -7.30 -0.89 -7.09
N GLY A 173 -6.40 -1.51 -6.31
CA GLY A 173 -4.96 -1.46 -6.52
C GLY A 173 -4.52 -2.05 -7.87
N ALA A 174 -5.30 -2.96 -8.45
CA ALA A 174 -5.04 -3.50 -9.80
C ALA A 174 -5.03 -2.41 -10.89
N SER A 175 -5.65 -1.26 -10.65
CA SER A 175 -5.61 -0.12 -11.57
C SER A 175 -4.19 0.38 -11.84
N PHE A 176 -3.28 0.30 -10.86
CA PHE A 176 -1.87 0.71 -11.04
C PHE A 176 -1.14 -0.21 -12.02
N TYR A 177 -1.37 -1.51 -11.92
CA TYR A 177 -0.82 -2.48 -12.86
C TYR A 177 -1.38 -2.25 -14.27
N LEU A 178 -2.70 -2.03 -14.39
CA LEU A 178 -3.34 -1.79 -15.68
C LEU A 178 -2.81 -0.52 -16.37
N VAL A 179 -2.55 0.56 -15.63
CA VAL A 179 -1.95 1.79 -16.18
C VAL A 179 -0.52 1.51 -16.66
N ARG A 180 0.29 0.82 -15.86
CA ARG A 180 1.70 0.54 -16.18
C ARG A 180 1.90 -0.39 -17.38
N TYR A 181 0.99 -1.35 -17.57
CA TYR A 181 1.12 -2.39 -18.59
C TYR A 181 0.05 -2.31 -19.70
N SER A 182 -0.72 -1.22 -19.75
CA SER A 182 -1.56 -0.89 -20.91
C SER A 182 -0.69 -0.36 -22.04
N LYS A 183 -0.92 -0.83 -23.27
CA LYS A 183 -0.20 -0.38 -24.47
C LYS A 183 -0.28 1.15 -24.67
N THR A 184 -1.39 1.76 -24.23
CA THR A 184 -1.65 3.20 -24.37
C THR A 184 -1.59 3.96 -23.06
N HIS A 185 -1.14 3.33 -21.96
CA HIS A 185 -1.26 3.89 -20.60
C HIS A 185 -2.69 4.35 -20.29
N ASP A 186 -3.70 3.50 -20.55
CA ASP A 186 -5.10 3.85 -20.33
C ASP A 186 -5.39 4.15 -18.84
N PHE A 187 -5.64 5.43 -18.52
CA PHE A 187 -5.97 5.92 -17.18
C PHE A 187 -7.42 5.63 -16.75
N LYS A 188 -8.26 5.03 -17.60
CA LYS A 188 -9.67 4.73 -17.32
C LYS A 188 -9.89 4.03 -15.98
N TYR A 189 -9.06 3.03 -15.65
CA TYR A 189 -9.24 2.24 -14.42
C TYR A 189 -8.76 2.98 -13.16
N ILE A 190 -7.70 3.77 -13.26
CA ILE A 190 -7.23 4.57 -12.11
C ILE A 190 -8.14 5.77 -11.86
N ILE A 191 -8.74 6.35 -12.90
CA ILE A 191 -9.84 7.34 -12.77
C ILE A 191 -11.04 6.72 -12.04
N GLN A 192 -11.44 5.50 -12.40
CA GLN A 192 -12.51 4.78 -11.69
C GLN A 192 -12.15 4.48 -10.23
N ALA A 193 -10.91 4.08 -9.96
CA ALA A 193 -10.43 3.88 -8.59
C ALA A 193 -10.49 5.18 -7.77
N ALA A 194 -10.06 6.31 -8.34
CA ALA A 194 -10.14 7.62 -7.71
C ALA A 194 -11.59 8.04 -7.43
N LYS A 195 -12.54 7.77 -8.36
CA LYS A 195 -13.97 8.02 -8.14
C LYS A 195 -14.54 7.22 -6.97
N LYS A 196 -13.96 6.04 -6.67
CA LYS A 196 -14.30 5.20 -5.52
C LYS A 196 -13.55 5.57 -4.23
N GLY A 197 -12.82 6.68 -4.21
CA GLY A 197 -12.12 7.14 -3.00
C GLY A 197 -10.73 6.53 -2.79
N PHE A 198 -10.15 5.84 -3.79
CA PHE A 198 -8.83 5.23 -3.64
C PHE A 198 -7.73 6.30 -3.63
N ILE A 199 -7.25 6.67 -2.43
CA ILE A 199 -6.31 7.77 -2.21
C ILE A 199 -5.05 7.70 -3.10
N PRO A 200 -4.35 6.54 -3.24
CA PRO A 200 -3.16 6.47 -4.09
C PRO A 200 -3.40 6.90 -5.55
N ALA A 201 -4.62 6.74 -6.06
CA ALA A 201 -4.95 7.16 -7.41
C ALA A 201 -4.87 8.69 -7.60
N TYR A 202 -5.13 9.48 -6.55
CA TYR A 202 -5.12 10.95 -6.63
C TYR A 202 -3.74 11.49 -7.01
N ARG A 203 -2.69 10.99 -6.36
CA ARG A 203 -1.29 11.31 -6.69
C ARG A 203 -0.97 11.07 -8.16
N VAL A 204 -1.30 9.89 -8.67
CA VAL A 204 -0.98 9.50 -10.05
C VAL A 204 -1.73 10.39 -11.04
N LEU A 205 -3.01 10.65 -10.78
CA LEU A 205 -3.84 11.52 -11.62
C LEU A 205 -3.39 12.98 -11.56
N SER A 206 -2.97 13.48 -10.40
CA SER A 206 -2.46 14.85 -10.27
C SER A 206 -1.25 15.10 -11.18
N VAL A 207 -0.28 14.17 -11.17
CA VAL A 207 0.90 14.25 -12.03
C VAL A 207 0.55 14.04 -13.51
N TYR A 208 -0.32 13.07 -13.82
CA TYR A 208 -0.76 12.80 -15.18
C TYR A 208 -1.42 14.01 -15.84
N TYR A 209 -2.43 14.59 -15.18
CA TYR A 209 -3.17 15.73 -15.73
C TYR A 209 -2.27 16.96 -15.92
N ARG A 210 -1.26 17.13 -15.07
CA ARG A 210 -0.27 18.19 -15.25
C ARG A 210 0.59 18.00 -16.50
N LYS A 211 0.99 16.75 -16.79
CA LYS A 211 1.78 16.41 -17.98
C LYS A 211 1.01 16.63 -19.28
N VAL A 212 -0.30 16.38 -19.28
CA VAL A 212 -1.18 16.64 -20.44
C VAL A 212 -1.74 18.07 -20.46
N ASN A 213 -1.18 18.97 -19.63
CA ASN A 213 -1.55 20.38 -19.52
C ASN A 213 -3.01 20.66 -19.10
N ASP A 214 -3.69 19.69 -18.47
CA ASP A 214 -4.97 19.88 -17.79
C ASP A 214 -4.72 20.30 -16.34
N ILE A 215 -4.43 21.58 -16.15
CA ILE A 215 -4.08 22.15 -14.84
C ILE A 215 -5.24 22.05 -13.85
N LYS A 216 -6.49 22.22 -14.31
CA LYS A 216 -7.68 22.18 -13.44
C LYS A 216 -7.86 20.80 -12.83
N SER A 217 -7.79 19.73 -13.62
CA SER A 217 -7.89 18.37 -13.11
C SER A 217 -6.69 18.01 -12.23
N SER A 218 -5.49 18.45 -12.61
CA SER A 218 -4.27 18.24 -11.81
C SER A 218 -4.40 18.83 -10.40
N GLU A 219 -4.83 20.08 -10.30
CA GLU A 219 -4.98 20.79 -9.02
C GLU A 219 -6.12 20.21 -8.17
N MET A 220 -7.21 19.76 -8.80
CA MET A 220 -8.29 19.07 -8.11
C MET A 220 -7.77 17.80 -7.41
N TYR A 221 -7.03 16.95 -8.11
CA TYR A 221 -6.47 15.72 -7.51
C TYR A 221 -5.32 16.01 -6.53
N GLN A 222 -4.52 17.05 -6.80
CA GLN A 222 -3.50 17.55 -5.87
C GLN A 222 -4.13 17.91 -4.52
N LYS A 223 -5.24 18.67 -4.55
CA LYS A 223 -5.98 19.05 -3.35
C LYS A 223 -6.51 17.82 -2.61
N LYS A 224 -7.09 16.84 -3.31
CA LYS A 224 -7.60 15.60 -2.69
C LYS A 224 -6.49 14.79 -2.02
N SER A 225 -5.32 14.64 -2.66
CA SER A 225 -4.19 13.92 -2.08
C SER A 225 -3.61 14.66 -0.87
N LEU A 226 -3.44 15.99 -0.95
CA LEU A 226 -3.00 16.80 0.19
C LEU A 226 -3.99 16.76 1.36
N GLN A 227 -5.30 16.78 1.08
CA GLN A 227 -6.36 16.64 2.09
C GLN A 227 -6.30 15.30 2.83
N SER A 228 -5.85 14.23 2.17
CA SER A 228 -5.67 12.93 2.81
C SER A 228 -4.39 12.81 3.64
N GLY A 229 -3.47 13.80 3.58
CA GLY A 229 -2.18 13.70 4.25
C GLY A 229 -1.24 12.65 3.64
N GLU A 230 -1.44 12.28 2.37
CA GLU A 230 -0.68 11.22 1.69
C GLU A 230 0.83 11.52 1.68
N THR A 231 1.59 10.74 2.46
CA THR A 231 3.02 10.95 2.70
C THR A 231 3.84 10.86 1.41
N THR A 232 3.54 9.85 0.59
CA THR A 232 4.21 9.63 -0.69
C THR A 232 4.03 10.80 -1.65
N PHE A 233 2.85 11.42 -1.69
CA PHE A 233 2.62 12.56 -2.58
C PHE A 233 3.31 13.83 -2.11
N ILE A 234 3.38 14.05 -0.79
CA ILE A 234 4.14 15.15 -0.21
C ILE A 234 5.63 15.02 -0.53
N SER A 235 6.20 13.80 -0.43
CA SER A 235 7.58 13.51 -0.87
C SER A 235 7.75 13.75 -2.38
N VAL A 236 6.78 13.35 -3.21
CA VAL A 236 6.80 13.67 -4.65
C VAL A 236 6.83 15.19 -4.89
N LEU A 237 5.95 15.96 -4.25
CA LEU A 237 5.93 17.42 -4.38
C LEU A 237 7.22 18.07 -3.89
N PHE A 238 7.78 17.57 -2.81
CA PHE A 238 9.08 18.01 -2.32
C PHE A 238 10.16 17.85 -3.40
N HIS A 239 10.30 16.65 -3.96
CA HIS A 239 11.32 16.36 -4.96
C HIS A 239 11.07 17.02 -6.32
N THR A 240 9.81 17.18 -6.75
CA THR A 240 9.49 17.87 -8.02
C THR A 240 9.76 19.36 -7.92
N TYR A 241 9.38 20.04 -6.83
CA TYR A 241 9.70 21.46 -6.65
C TYR A 241 11.19 21.72 -6.41
N LEU A 242 11.91 20.79 -5.79
CA LEU A 242 13.35 20.91 -5.59
C LEU A 242 14.11 20.93 -6.92
N ASN A 243 13.69 20.09 -7.87
CA ASN A 243 14.41 19.81 -9.11
C ASN A 243 13.78 20.47 -10.36
N GLY A 244 12.53 20.90 -10.30
CA GLY A 244 11.77 21.38 -11.46
C GLY A 244 11.45 20.25 -12.45
N ARG A 245 10.73 19.21 -12.00
CA ARG A 245 10.38 18.01 -12.79
C ARG A 245 8.88 17.79 -12.89
N ASP A 246 8.45 16.90 -13.78
CA ASP A 246 7.04 16.49 -13.95
C ASP A 246 6.08 17.66 -14.21
N SER A 247 6.52 18.62 -15.04
CA SER A 247 5.76 19.84 -15.37
C SER A 247 5.47 20.74 -14.14
N TYR A 248 6.32 20.65 -13.11
CA TYR A 248 6.43 21.62 -12.04
C TYR A 248 7.70 22.45 -12.20
N ASP A 249 7.57 23.76 -12.10
CA ASP A 249 8.73 24.64 -12.07
C ASP A 249 9.50 24.49 -10.76
N ARG A 250 10.82 24.64 -10.83
CA ARG A 250 11.67 24.65 -9.65
C ARG A 250 11.24 25.77 -8.71
N ASN A 251 10.93 25.42 -7.46
CA ASN A 251 10.50 26.38 -6.44
C ASN A 251 11.05 25.99 -5.07
N ILE A 252 12.15 26.64 -4.67
CA ILE A 252 12.86 26.34 -3.43
C ILE A 252 11.99 26.59 -2.19
N ASN A 253 11.09 27.58 -2.20
CA ASN A 253 10.21 27.84 -1.07
C ASN A 253 9.16 26.72 -0.89
N LYS A 254 8.57 26.26 -1.99
CA LYS A 254 7.65 25.10 -1.95
C LYS A 254 8.38 23.82 -1.59
N ALA A 255 9.59 23.61 -2.11
CA ALA A 255 10.43 22.47 -1.73
C ALA A 255 10.75 22.50 -0.22
N TYR A 256 11.12 23.66 0.34
CA TYR A 256 11.33 23.81 1.79
C TYR A 256 10.07 23.46 2.57
N TYR A 257 8.91 23.98 2.16
CA TYR A 257 7.63 23.73 2.80
C TYR A 257 7.27 22.23 2.84
N TYR A 258 7.25 21.57 1.67
CA TYR A 258 6.91 20.13 1.60
C TYR A 258 7.98 19.26 2.27
N GLY A 259 9.26 19.63 2.17
CA GLY A 259 10.33 18.96 2.91
C GLY A 259 10.16 19.04 4.43
N LYS A 260 9.65 20.17 4.96
CA LYS A 260 9.30 20.26 6.38
C LYS A 260 8.13 19.36 6.76
N ILE A 261 7.09 19.27 5.92
CA ILE A 261 5.96 18.35 6.15
C ILE A 261 6.46 16.90 6.15
N SER A 262 7.22 16.50 5.12
CA SER A 262 7.86 15.17 5.04
C SER A 262 8.66 14.84 6.31
N SER A 263 9.49 15.79 6.77
CA SER A 263 10.27 15.62 8.01
C SER A 263 9.38 15.43 9.24
N PHE A 264 8.29 16.18 9.38
CA PHE A 264 7.35 16.03 10.50
C PHE A 264 6.55 14.73 10.44
N TYR A 265 6.34 14.17 9.26
CA TYR A 265 5.77 12.83 9.07
C TYR A 265 6.78 11.69 9.30
N GLY A 266 8.05 12.01 9.58
CA GLY A 266 9.09 11.04 9.91
C GLY A 266 9.99 10.60 8.75
N GLU A 267 9.89 11.23 7.57
CA GLU A 267 10.83 10.99 6.47
C GLU A 267 12.18 11.65 6.78
N ASP A 268 13.29 10.92 6.63
CA ASP A 268 14.62 11.50 6.82
C ASP A 268 15.03 12.32 5.59
N VAL A 269 14.70 13.61 5.67
CA VAL A 269 15.15 14.64 4.73
C VAL A 269 16.17 15.59 5.38
N SER A 270 16.78 15.17 6.50
CA SER A 270 17.66 16.02 7.30
C SER A 270 18.83 16.58 6.50
N GLY A 271 19.36 15.81 5.54
CA GLY A 271 20.46 16.22 4.66
C GLY A 271 20.18 17.51 3.87
N PHE A 272 18.92 17.87 3.61
CA PHE A 272 18.55 19.11 2.93
C PHE A 272 18.49 20.33 3.85
N PHE A 273 18.52 20.13 5.17
CA PHE A 273 18.38 21.19 6.18
C PHE A 273 19.63 21.39 7.05
N ARG A 274 20.44 20.35 7.26
CA ARG A 274 21.65 20.44 8.10
C ARG A 274 22.71 21.38 7.52
N ILE A 275 23.52 21.96 8.40
CA ILE A 275 24.57 22.93 8.05
C ILE A 275 25.76 22.24 7.37
N ASP A 276 26.05 20.99 7.71
CA ASP A 276 27.12 20.15 7.14
C ASP A 276 26.75 19.50 5.79
N GLY A 277 25.49 19.61 5.36
CA GLY A 277 25.05 19.09 4.06
C GLY A 277 25.64 19.86 2.86
N PRO A 278 25.69 19.25 1.65
CA PRO A 278 26.21 19.91 0.46
C PRO A 278 25.47 21.22 0.17
N LYS A 279 26.21 22.34 0.09
CA LYS A 279 25.64 23.69 -0.11
C LYS A 279 24.70 23.78 -1.33
N GLU A 280 24.95 22.98 -2.35
CA GLU A 280 24.14 22.89 -3.57
C GLU A 280 22.70 22.41 -3.31
N PHE A 281 22.47 21.54 -2.33
CA PHE A 281 21.15 20.97 -2.05
C PHE A 281 20.54 21.51 -0.74
N ARG A 282 21.32 22.28 0.02
CA ARG A 282 20.95 22.81 1.34
C ARG A 282 19.88 23.91 1.23
N LEU A 283 18.62 23.55 1.47
CA LEU A 283 17.47 24.46 1.46
C LEU A 283 17.57 25.54 2.53
N SER A 284 18.16 25.21 3.69
CA SER A 284 18.38 26.17 4.78
C SER A 284 19.35 27.31 4.43
N ALA A 285 20.16 27.16 3.37
CA ALA A 285 20.98 28.24 2.83
C ALA A 285 20.35 28.98 1.66
N LYS A 286 19.36 28.37 0.99
CA LYS A 286 18.72 28.92 -0.21
C LYS A 286 17.42 29.67 0.07
N VAL A 287 16.80 29.43 1.22
CA VAL A 287 15.60 30.15 1.67
C VAL A 287 15.99 31.20 2.69
N ALA A 288 15.49 32.43 2.55
CA ALA A 288 15.73 33.50 3.51
C ALA A 288 15.17 33.15 4.91
N LYS A 289 15.87 33.55 5.98
CA LYS A 289 15.57 33.12 7.36
C LYS A 289 14.15 33.46 7.83
N ASP A 290 13.64 34.64 7.46
CA ASP A 290 12.27 35.09 7.70
C ASP A 290 11.24 34.13 7.06
N LYS A 291 11.47 33.73 5.80
CA LYS A 291 10.61 32.79 5.09
C LYS A 291 10.67 31.39 5.69
N GLN A 292 11.84 30.95 6.17
CA GLN A 292 11.98 29.64 6.81
C GLN A 292 11.05 29.51 8.03
N LEU A 293 10.99 30.55 8.88
CA LEU A 293 10.11 30.57 10.05
C LEU A 293 8.63 30.47 9.64
N VAL A 294 8.21 31.27 8.67
CA VAL A 294 6.82 31.28 8.18
C VAL A 294 6.44 29.93 7.55
N LEU A 295 7.30 29.36 6.71
CA LEU A 295 7.03 28.08 6.03
C LEU A 295 7.04 26.91 7.02
N ALA A 296 7.95 26.91 7.99
CA ALA A 296 7.97 25.90 9.05
C ALA A 296 6.70 25.94 9.90
N GLN A 297 6.20 27.14 10.24
CA GLN A 297 4.95 27.28 10.99
C GLN A 297 3.74 26.79 10.19
N LYS A 298 3.66 27.13 8.89
CA LYS A 298 2.62 26.61 8.00
C LYS A 298 2.69 25.08 7.89
N ALA A 299 3.89 24.51 7.81
CA ALA A 299 4.07 23.06 7.72
C ALA A 299 3.62 22.35 9.01
N LYS A 300 3.90 22.93 10.18
CA LYS A 300 3.39 22.42 11.47
C LYS A 300 1.86 22.43 11.51
N GLU A 301 1.24 23.53 11.08
CA GLU A 301 -0.22 23.65 11.04
C GLU A 301 -0.86 22.66 10.05
N PHE A 302 -0.21 22.43 8.91
CA PHE A 302 -0.63 21.42 7.96
C PHE A 302 -0.65 20.02 8.59
N VAL A 303 0.45 19.60 9.21
CA VAL A 303 0.59 18.29 9.87
C VAL A 303 -0.42 18.11 11.01
N ARG A 304 -0.74 19.20 11.72
CA ARG A 304 -1.75 19.19 12.79
C ARG A 304 -3.16 18.90 12.27
N THR A 305 -3.47 19.38 11.07
CA THR A 305 -4.81 19.28 10.45
C THR A 305 -4.94 18.12 9.47
N HIS A 306 -3.83 17.57 9.01
CA HIS A 306 -3.74 16.48 8.06
C HIS A 306 -2.80 15.43 8.67
N PRO A 307 -3.31 14.40 9.36
CA PRO A 307 -2.46 13.33 9.86
C PRO A 307 -1.78 12.60 8.69
N PRO A 308 -0.58 12.02 8.90
CA PRO A 308 0.11 11.29 7.84
C PRO A 308 -0.76 10.13 7.35
N TYR A 309 -0.76 9.88 6.05
CA TYR A 309 -1.42 8.73 5.45
C TYR A 309 -0.47 7.99 4.51
N HIS A 310 -0.27 6.70 4.75
CA HIS A 310 0.46 5.80 3.88
C HIS A 310 -0.35 4.53 3.62
N TYR A 311 -0.76 4.32 2.37
CA TYR A 311 -1.58 3.16 2.01
C TYR A 311 -0.78 1.86 2.09
N TYR A 312 -1.24 0.96 2.96
CA TYR A 312 -0.76 -0.42 3.07
C TYR A 312 -1.83 -1.41 2.59
N ASP A 313 -1.48 -2.27 1.64
CA ASP A 313 -2.12 -3.54 1.33
C ASP A 313 -1.09 -4.68 1.28
N GLU A 314 -1.55 -5.89 0.98
CA GLU A 314 -0.73 -7.11 1.00
C GLU A 314 0.35 -7.14 -0.10
N PHE A 315 0.25 -6.24 -1.08
CA PHE A 315 1.18 -6.05 -2.21
C PHE A 315 2.11 -4.84 -2.02
N SER A 316 1.76 -3.91 -1.13
CA SER A 316 2.64 -2.84 -0.66
C SER A 316 3.48 -3.31 0.53
N PHE A 317 4.75 -2.88 0.63
CA PHE A 317 5.66 -3.01 1.78
C PHE A 317 5.78 -4.40 2.49
N PRO A 318 6.84 -4.70 3.27
CA PRO A 318 8.21 -4.17 3.24
C PRO A 318 8.94 -4.15 1.89
N PHE A 319 8.37 -4.75 0.84
CA PHE A 319 9.15 -5.02 -0.37
C PHE A 319 8.65 -4.31 -1.63
N GLY A 320 7.45 -3.74 -1.60
CA GLY A 320 6.92 -2.89 -2.67
C GLY A 320 6.69 -3.61 -4.01
N VAL A 321 5.92 -4.72 -4.01
CA VAL A 321 5.48 -5.37 -5.28
C VAL A 321 4.79 -4.33 -6.16
N MET A 322 3.95 -3.50 -5.53
CA MET A 322 3.41 -2.29 -6.13
C MET A 322 3.90 -1.08 -5.38
N ARG A 323 4.42 -0.12 -6.15
CA ARG A 323 4.68 1.24 -5.69
C ARG A 323 3.42 2.06 -5.94
N PHE A 324 2.51 2.04 -4.98
CA PHE A 324 1.34 2.90 -4.94
C PHE A 324 1.74 4.35 -4.80
#